data_AF-A0AA97IIS4-F1
#
_entry.id   AF-A0AA97IIS4-F1
#
_cell.length_a   1.000
_cell.length_b   1.000
_cell.length_c   1.000
_cell.angle_alpha   90.00
_cell.angle_beta   90.00
_cell.angle_gamma   90.00
#
_symmetry.space_group_name_H-M   'P 1'
#
loop_
_entity.id
_entity.type
_entity.pdbx_description
1 polymer ?
#
loop_
_entity_poly.entity_id
_entity_poly.type
_entity_poly.pdbx_seq_one_letter_code
_entity_poly.pdbx_strand_id
1 'polypeptide(L)'
;MTLQRSPFRLPQKTRSGLPEAAAEWFLGLKTIDQIYKREVNEEYTSDDFLRLVLKIFNIQHQVASGHRDSIPATGPSVIVANHPFGGIEGVALADLLLQVRPDVKVLTNELLCRIHELKELFIGVDIISTDARMKNANAIEEARKWVKEGHQLLIFPAGEVSSLDLSLRQVTDPRWRNTAARIIRQTRAKVTPVFIEGQNG
;
A
#
# COMPACT_ATOMS: atom_id res chain seq x y z
N MET A 1 -1.42 -21.59 -21.66
CA MET A 1 -1.17 -20.74 -20.48
C MET A 1 -0.40 -19.51 -20.95
N THR A 2 -1.07 -18.36 -21.00
CA THR A 2 -0.43 -17.09 -21.38
C THR A 2 0.59 -16.77 -20.29
N LEU A 3 1.87 -16.66 -20.62
CA LEU A 3 2.90 -16.19 -19.70
C LEU A 3 2.50 -14.78 -19.23
N GLN A 4 1.88 -14.69 -18.06
CA GLN A 4 1.55 -13.41 -17.46
C GLN A 4 2.87 -12.68 -17.21
N ARG A 5 3.05 -11.54 -17.87
CA ARG A 5 4.23 -10.70 -17.66
C ARG A 5 4.30 -10.34 -16.18
N SER A 6 5.50 -10.48 -15.60
CA SER A 6 5.74 -10.15 -14.18
C SER A 6 5.18 -8.77 -13.81
N PRO A 7 4.54 -8.64 -12.63
CA PRO A 7 3.98 -7.37 -12.17
C PRO A 7 5.04 -6.29 -11.93
N PHE A 8 6.31 -6.68 -11.76
CA PHE A 8 7.43 -5.79 -11.46
C PHE A 8 8.17 -5.28 -12.70
N ARG A 9 7.69 -5.60 -13.91
CA ARG A 9 8.25 -5.02 -15.15
C ARG A 9 7.57 -3.69 -15.49
N LEU A 10 8.39 -2.70 -15.81
CA LEU A 10 7.94 -1.42 -16.32
C LEU A 10 7.33 -1.60 -17.72
N PRO A 11 6.29 -0.81 -18.08
CA PRO A 11 5.76 -0.81 -19.44
C PRO A 11 6.86 -0.37 -20.43
N GLN A 12 7.14 -1.18 -21.45
CA GLN A 12 8.05 -0.77 -22.53
C GLN A 12 7.41 0.40 -23.30
N LYS A 13 7.97 1.60 -23.12
CA LYS A 13 7.56 2.80 -23.87
C LYS A 13 8.53 3.08 -25.02
N THR A 14 9.75 2.56 -24.95
CA THR A 14 10.77 2.68 -25.99
C THR A 14 10.90 1.41 -26.83
N ARG A 15 11.27 1.59 -28.11
CA ARG A 15 11.46 0.49 -29.07
C ARG A 15 12.65 -0.41 -28.73
N SER A 16 13.60 0.07 -27.94
CA SER A 16 14.81 -0.66 -27.54
C SER A 16 14.71 -1.30 -26.15
N GLY A 17 13.86 -0.78 -25.24
CA GLY A 17 13.66 -1.33 -23.89
C GLY A 17 14.86 -1.23 -22.94
N LEU A 18 16.01 -0.74 -23.42
CA LEU A 18 17.25 -0.58 -22.64
C LEU A 18 17.11 0.45 -21.50
N PRO A 19 16.44 1.61 -21.70
CA PRO A 19 16.23 2.57 -20.62
C PRO A 19 15.34 2.03 -19.50
N GLU A 20 14.27 1.31 -19.84
CA GLU A 20 13.35 0.71 -18.86
C GLU A 20 14.04 -0.40 -18.05
N ALA A 21 14.86 -1.24 -18.70
CA ALA A 21 15.64 -2.27 -18.02
C ALA A 21 16.69 -1.68 -17.05
N ALA A 22 17.30 -0.54 -17.39
CA ALA A 22 18.22 0.16 -16.51
C ALA A 22 17.50 0.79 -15.30
N ALA A 23 16.32 1.38 -15.52
CA ALA A 23 15.48 1.90 -14.44
C ALA A 23 14.97 0.79 -13.52
N GLU A 24 14.52 -0.35 -14.06
CA GLU A 24 14.12 -1.53 -13.29
C GLU A 24 15.25 -2.06 -12.40
N TRP A 25 16.49 -2.05 -12.89
CA TRP A 25 17.65 -2.45 -12.10
C TRP A 25 17.99 -1.44 -11.01
N PHE A 26 18.00 -0.14 -11.33
CA PHE A 26 18.29 0.93 -10.37
C PHE A 26 17.24 1.00 -9.24
N LEU A 27 15.97 0.75 -9.56
CA LEU A 27 14.86 0.73 -8.60
C LEU A 27 14.74 -0.61 -7.84
N GLY A 28 15.62 -1.58 -8.10
CA GLY A 28 15.57 -2.91 -7.47
C GLY A 28 14.41 -3.80 -7.95
N LEU A 29 13.61 -3.36 -8.93
CA LEU A 29 12.45 -4.09 -9.45
C LEU A 29 12.84 -5.45 -10.06
N LYS A 30 14.02 -5.52 -10.69
CA LYS A 30 14.55 -6.79 -11.22
C LYS A 30 14.86 -7.79 -10.10
N THR A 31 15.39 -7.33 -8.98
CA THR A 31 15.67 -8.17 -7.79
C THR A 31 14.36 -8.66 -7.19
N ILE A 32 13.37 -7.77 -7.06
CA ILE A 32 12.03 -8.13 -6.56
C ILE A 32 11.34 -9.12 -7.51
N ASP A 33 11.44 -8.94 -8.84
CA ASP A 33 10.92 -9.89 -9.84
C ASP A 33 11.54 -11.30 -9.68
N GLN A 34 12.86 -11.36 -9.46
CA GLN A 34 13.56 -12.63 -9.27
C GLN A 34 13.15 -13.32 -7.98
N ILE A 35 13.01 -12.58 -6.89
CA ILE A 35 12.51 -13.09 -5.61
C ILE A 35 11.07 -13.59 -5.79
N TYR A 36 10.18 -12.78 -6.37
CA TYR A 36 8.79 -13.15 -6.60
C TYR A 36 8.68 -14.46 -7.39
N LYS A 37 9.41 -14.61 -8.50
CA LYS A 37 9.41 -15.85 -9.29
C LYS A 37 9.96 -17.08 -8.56
N ARG A 38 10.87 -16.87 -7.60
CA ARG A 38 11.48 -17.97 -6.85
C ARG A 38 10.59 -18.43 -5.69
N GLU A 39 10.00 -17.47 -4.99
CA GLU A 39 9.28 -17.72 -3.74
C GLU A 39 7.79 -17.97 -3.98
N VAL A 40 7.18 -17.35 -4.99
CA VAL A 40 5.76 -17.54 -5.34
C VAL A 40 5.63 -18.71 -6.30
N ASN A 41 5.45 -19.91 -5.74
CA ASN A 41 5.38 -21.17 -6.49
C ASN A 41 4.02 -21.88 -6.38
N GLU A 42 3.09 -21.31 -5.63
CA GLU A 42 1.71 -21.77 -5.43
C GLU A 42 0.77 -20.56 -5.36
N GLU A 43 -0.54 -20.81 -5.27
CA GLU A 43 -1.52 -19.73 -5.05
C GLU A 43 -1.53 -19.30 -3.58
N TYR A 44 -1.32 -18.01 -3.34
CA TYR A 44 -1.41 -17.42 -2.01
C TYR A 44 -2.66 -16.56 -1.89
N THR A 45 -3.33 -16.64 -0.74
CA THR A 45 -4.26 -15.59 -0.32
C THR A 45 -3.49 -14.30 -0.03
N SER A 46 -4.17 -13.15 -0.01
CA SER A 46 -3.51 -11.87 0.27
C SER A 46 -2.79 -11.88 1.63
N ASP A 47 -3.38 -12.46 2.66
CA ASP A 47 -2.79 -12.51 4.00
C ASP A 47 -1.57 -13.45 4.07
N ASP A 48 -1.61 -14.62 3.43
CA ASP A 48 -0.44 -15.50 3.36
C ASP A 48 0.69 -14.88 2.53
N PHE A 49 0.35 -14.18 1.44
CA PHE A 49 1.33 -13.48 0.64
C PHE A 49 2.03 -12.35 1.41
N LEU A 50 1.29 -11.56 2.20
CA LEU A 50 1.88 -10.53 3.06
C LEU A 50 2.87 -11.14 4.06
N ARG A 51 2.49 -12.24 4.71
CA ARG A 51 3.37 -12.97 5.65
C ARG A 51 4.62 -13.52 4.96
N LEU A 52 4.48 -14.06 3.74
CA LEU A 52 5.59 -14.52 2.92
C LEU A 52 6.57 -13.37 2.62
N VAL A 53 6.06 -12.21 2.21
CA VAL A 53 6.90 -11.01 1.94
C VAL A 53 7.67 -10.60 3.20
N LEU A 54 7.01 -10.49 4.36
CA LEU A 54 7.67 -10.14 5.62
C LEU A 54 8.76 -11.14 5.99
N LYS A 55 8.51 -12.44 5.80
CA LYS A 55 9.47 -13.51 6.05
C LYS A 55 10.69 -13.42 5.13
N ILE A 56 10.49 -13.21 3.83
CA ILE A 56 11.58 -13.11 2.84
C ILE A 56 12.52 -11.94 3.18
N PHE A 57 11.95 -10.80 3.53
CA PHE A 57 12.72 -9.60 3.86
C PHE A 57 13.19 -9.55 5.33
N ASN A 58 12.92 -10.62 6.10
CA ASN A 58 13.25 -10.72 7.53
C ASN A 58 12.76 -9.51 8.34
N ILE A 59 11.52 -9.08 8.09
CA ILE A 59 10.91 -7.92 8.72
C ILE A 59 10.11 -8.38 9.95
N GLN A 60 10.42 -7.75 11.08
CA GLN A 60 9.68 -7.88 12.32
C GLN A 60 9.08 -6.52 12.67
N HIS A 61 7.86 -6.53 13.20
CA HIS A 61 7.19 -5.33 13.67
C HIS A 61 6.68 -5.54 15.09
N GLN A 62 6.70 -4.46 15.88
CA GLN A 62 6.19 -4.46 17.24
C GLN A 62 5.38 -3.19 17.50
N VAL A 63 4.34 -3.30 18.31
CA VAL A 63 3.57 -2.13 18.75
C VAL A 63 4.30 -1.52 19.95
N ALA A 64 5.04 -0.44 19.71
CA ALA A 64 5.83 0.23 20.75
C ALA A 64 4.94 0.97 21.78
N SER A 65 3.82 1.53 21.32
CA SER A 65 2.87 2.25 22.17
C SER A 65 1.44 2.07 21.66
N GLY A 66 0.47 2.08 22.58
CA GLY A 66 -0.92 1.76 22.28
C GLY A 66 -1.20 0.25 22.37
N HIS A 67 -2.42 -0.14 22.01
CA HIS A 67 -2.86 -1.54 22.08
C HIS A 67 -3.53 -1.92 20.77
N ARG A 68 -3.21 -3.12 20.27
CA ARG A 68 -3.85 -3.65 19.07
C ARG A 68 -5.37 -3.73 19.21
N ASP A 69 -5.86 -3.92 20.42
CA ASP A 69 -7.29 -3.95 20.77
C ASP A 69 -8.00 -2.60 20.54
N SER A 70 -7.26 -1.51 20.33
CA SER A 70 -7.85 -0.23 19.93
C SER A 70 -8.32 -0.21 18.48
N ILE A 71 -7.87 -1.16 17.64
CA ILE A 71 -8.31 -1.29 16.25
C ILE A 71 -9.75 -1.84 16.26
N PRO A 72 -10.73 -1.15 15.64
CA PRO A 72 -12.11 -1.62 15.61
C PRO A 72 -12.25 -2.98 14.91
N ALA A 73 -12.61 -4.01 15.69
CA ALA A 73 -12.85 -5.37 15.18
C ALA A 73 -14.04 -5.45 14.20
N THR A 74 -15.01 -4.53 14.30
CA THR A 74 -16.17 -4.45 13.40
C THR A 74 -16.60 -3.00 13.17
N GLY A 75 -17.42 -2.80 12.14
CA GLY A 75 -17.98 -1.50 11.78
C GLY A 75 -17.03 -0.60 10.99
N PRO A 76 -17.55 0.54 10.48
CA PRO A 76 -16.83 1.42 9.56
C PRO A 76 -15.57 1.98 10.23
N SER A 77 -14.41 1.70 9.64
CA SER A 77 -13.11 2.08 10.23
C SER A 77 -12.14 2.58 9.15
N VAL A 78 -11.42 3.65 9.48
CA VAL A 78 -10.33 4.18 8.65
C VAL A 78 -9.06 4.24 9.49
N ILE A 79 -8.03 3.56 9.02
CA ILE A 79 -6.67 3.62 9.56
C ILE A 79 -5.91 4.66 8.75
N VAL A 80 -5.33 5.65 9.43
CA VAL A 80 -4.48 6.68 8.81
C VAL A 80 -3.06 6.55 9.34
N ALA A 81 -2.06 6.54 8.47
CA ALA A 81 -0.67 6.37 8.87
C ALA A 81 0.29 7.24 8.06
N ASN A 82 1.47 7.51 8.63
CA ASN A 82 2.62 8.04 7.89
C ASN A 82 3.30 6.93 7.05
N HIS A 83 4.18 7.31 6.11
CA HIS A 83 4.68 6.37 5.09
C HIS A 83 6.21 6.40 4.88
N PRO A 84 7.02 6.03 5.89
CA PRO A 84 8.46 6.28 5.86
C PRO A 84 9.32 5.33 5.00
N PHE A 85 8.81 4.14 4.65
CA PHE A 85 9.59 3.11 3.95
C PHE A 85 9.02 2.74 2.57
N GLY A 86 7.84 3.24 2.21
CA GLY A 86 7.14 2.91 0.97
C GLY A 86 6.41 1.57 1.00
N GLY A 87 7.02 0.50 0.48
CA GLY A 87 6.28 -0.75 0.29
C GLY A 87 6.05 -1.54 1.58
N ILE A 88 7.10 -1.63 2.40
CA ILE A 88 7.22 -2.69 3.41
C ILE A 88 6.40 -2.42 4.67
N GLU A 89 6.23 -1.15 5.06
CA GLU A 89 5.35 -0.77 6.15
C GLU A 89 3.87 -0.95 5.78
N GLY A 90 3.52 -0.76 4.50
CA GLY A 90 2.18 -1.05 3.99
C GLY A 90 1.86 -2.53 4.12
N VAL A 91 2.84 -3.39 3.80
CA VAL A 91 2.74 -4.85 3.97
C VAL A 91 2.58 -5.21 5.45
N ALA A 92 3.47 -4.70 6.31
CA ALA A 92 3.44 -4.99 7.75
C ALA A 92 2.14 -4.54 8.41
N LEU A 93 1.67 -3.33 8.10
CA LEU A 93 0.45 -2.79 8.67
C LEU A 93 -0.79 -3.52 8.14
N ALA A 94 -0.83 -3.87 6.85
CA ALA A 94 -1.94 -4.66 6.30
C ALA A 94 -2.03 -6.06 6.94
N ASP A 95 -0.90 -6.75 7.14
CA ASP A 95 -0.87 -8.04 7.83
C ASP A 95 -1.41 -7.91 9.27
N LEU A 96 -0.94 -6.92 10.01
CA LEU A 96 -1.41 -6.66 11.39
C LEU A 96 -2.93 -6.42 11.44
N LEU A 97 -3.47 -5.63 10.51
CA LEU A 97 -4.90 -5.33 10.43
C LEU A 97 -5.73 -6.57 10.04
N LEU A 98 -5.26 -7.36 9.08
CA LEU A 98 -5.93 -8.59 8.63
C LEU A 98 -6.01 -9.65 9.72
N GLN A 99 -5.03 -9.68 10.62
CA GLN A 99 -5.10 -10.54 11.80
C GLN A 99 -6.16 -10.05 12.84
N VAL A 100 -6.68 -8.82 12.74
CA VAL A 100 -7.78 -8.32 13.59
C VAL A 100 -9.14 -8.60 12.94
N ARG A 101 -9.26 -8.38 11.63
CA ARG A 101 -10.50 -8.61 10.86
C ARG A 101 -10.19 -8.84 9.38
N PRO A 102 -10.99 -9.64 8.66
CA PRO A 102 -10.66 -10.06 7.28
C PRO A 102 -11.02 -9.03 6.20
N ASP A 103 -11.84 -8.02 6.50
CA ASP A 103 -12.43 -7.09 5.55
C ASP A 103 -11.64 -5.76 5.46
N VAL A 104 -10.33 -5.89 5.30
CA VAL A 104 -9.41 -4.77 5.11
C VAL A 104 -9.24 -4.49 3.62
N LYS A 105 -9.25 -3.22 3.24
CA LYS A 105 -8.70 -2.75 1.96
C LYS A 105 -7.69 -1.63 2.17
N VAL A 106 -6.72 -1.53 1.27
CA VAL A 106 -5.70 -0.46 1.27
C VAL A 106 -5.89 0.43 0.04
N LEU A 107 -6.03 1.73 0.23
CA LEU A 107 -5.99 2.69 -0.87
C LEU A 107 -4.53 2.93 -1.26
N THR A 108 -4.12 2.48 -2.43
CA THR A 108 -2.70 2.44 -2.83
C THR A 108 -2.50 2.69 -4.32
N ASN A 109 -1.26 2.77 -4.76
CA ASN A 109 -0.95 2.91 -6.18
C ASN A 109 -1.45 1.68 -6.97
N GLU A 110 -2.20 1.92 -8.04
CA GLU A 110 -2.72 0.87 -8.90
C GLU A 110 -1.66 -0.04 -9.53
N LEU A 111 -0.40 0.42 -9.65
CA LEU A 111 0.69 -0.46 -10.06
C LEU A 111 0.82 -1.69 -9.15
N LEU A 112 0.54 -1.55 -7.85
CA LEU A 112 0.59 -2.66 -6.90
C LEU A 112 -0.57 -3.64 -7.08
N CYS A 113 -1.70 -3.19 -7.66
CA CYS A 113 -2.82 -4.07 -8.02
C CYS A 113 -2.47 -5.05 -9.16
N ARG A 114 -1.29 -4.93 -9.78
CA ARG A 114 -0.77 -5.90 -10.76
C ARG A 114 -0.28 -7.18 -10.09
N ILE A 115 0.09 -7.12 -8.82
CA ILE A 115 0.50 -8.28 -8.03
C ILE A 115 -0.78 -9.08 -7.74
N HIS A 116 -0.86 -10.29 -8.28
CA HIS A 116 -2.10 -11.06 -8.33
C HIS A 116 -2.67 -11.30 -6.93
N GLU A 117 -1.80 -11.65 -6.00
CA GLU A 117 -2.10 -11.99 -4.61
C GLU A 117 -2.62 -10.79 -3.81
N LEU A 118 -2.32 -9.56 -4.23
CA LEU A 118 -2.70 -8.33 -3.53
C LEU A 118 -3.91 -7.61 -4.18
N LYS A 119 -4.41 -8.13 -5.30
CA LYS A 119 -5.43 -7.46 -6.10
C LYS A 119 -6.71 -7.17 -5.30
N GLU A 120 -7.18 -8.14 -4.52
CA GLU A 120 -8.43 -7.99 -3.74
C GLU A 120 -8.26 -7.11 -2.50
N LEU A 121 -7.04 -7.03 -1.97
CA LEU A 121 -6.69 -6.18 -0.83
C LEU A 121 -6.64 -4.70 -1.21
N PHE A 122 -6.39 -4.37 -2.47
CA PHE A 122 -6.04 -3.01 -2.89
C PHE A 122 -7.14 -2.30 -3.68
N ILE A 123 -7.32 -1.02 -3.36
CA ILE A 123 -8.06 -0.06 -4.18
C ILE A 123 -7.03 0.83 -4.85
N GLY A 124 -6.90 0.70 -6.17
CA GLY A 124 -5.85 1.35 -6.95
C GLY A 124 -6.17 2.80 -7.32
N VAL A 125 -5.27 3.72 -6.97
CA VAL A 125 -5.21 5.09 -7.51
C VAL A 125 -4.05 5.22 -8.48
N ASP A 126 -4.27 5.95 -9.57
CA ASP A 126 -3.24 6.29 -10.54
C ASP A 126 -2.59 7.62 -10.17
N ILE A 127 -1.32 7.56 -9.80
CA ILE A 127 -0.49 8.72 -9.46
C ILE A 127 0.49 9.10 -10.58
N ILE A 128 0.51 8.36 -11.69
CA ILE A 128 1.48 8.51 -12.78
C ILE A 128 0.86 9.25 -13.98
N SER A 129 -0.39 8.93 -14.32
CA SER A 129 -1.02 9.46 -15.53
C SER A 129 -1.48 10.91 -15.34
N THR A 130 -1.29 11.72 -16.38
CA THR A 130 -1.75 13.12 -16.41
C THR A 130 -3.28 13.28 -16.43
N ASP A 131 -4.02 12.24 -16.84
CA ASP A 131 -5.50 12.22 -16.88
C ASP A 131 -6.11 11.22 -15.88
N ALA A 132 -5.45 11.00 -14.74
CA ALA A 132 -5.89 10.06 -13.71
C ALA A 132 -7.15 10.51 -12.94
N ARG A 133 -7.70 11.70 -13.23
CA ARG A 133 -8.73 12.34 -12.39
C ARG A 133 -9.99 11.50 -12.23
N MET A 134 -10.59 11.06 -13.34
CA MET A 134 -11.82 10.26 -13.28
C MET A 134 -11.59 8.91 -12.61
N LYS A 135 -10.45 8.28 -12.90
CA LYS A 135 -10.06 7.00 -12.32
C LYS A 135 -9.88 7.07 -10.81
N ASN A 136 -9.16 8.08 -10.34
CA ASN A 136 -8.96 8.32 -8.91
C ASN A 136 -10.27 8.68 -8.21
N ALA A 137 -11.19 9.40 -8.89
CA ALA A 137 -12.51 9.65 -8.34
C ALA A 137 -13.30 8.35 -8.12
N ASN A 138 -13.24 7.40 -9.06
CA ASN A 138 -13.87 6.09 -8.91
C ASN A 138 -13.25 5.27 -7.77
N ALA A 139 -11.91 5.26 -7.66
CA ALA A 139 -11.21 4.59 -6.57
C ALA A 139 -11.57 5.16 -5.19
N ILE A 140 -11.65 6.49 -5.08
CA ILE A 140 -12.07 7.17 -3.85
C ILE A 140 -13.53 6.82 -3.52
N GLU A 141 -14.40 6.74 -4.52
CA GLU A 141 -15.80 6.35 -4.33
C GLU A 141 -15.94 4.88 -3.92
N GLU A 142 -15.13 3.98 -4.48
CA GLU A 142 -15.04 2.57 -4.04
C GLU A 142 -14.60 2.49 -2.58
N ALA A 143 -13.53 3.18 -2.20
CA ALA A 143 -13.04 3.23 -0.82
C ALA A 143 -14.11 3.76 0.14
N ARG A 144 -14.86 4.79 -0.27
CA ARG A 144 -15.96 5.35 0.51
C ARG A 144 -17.11 4.34 0.68
N LYS A 145 -17.47 3.59 -0.37
CA LYS A 145 -18.51 2.55 -0.31
C LYS A 145 -18.11 1.42 0.62
N TRP A 146 -16.88 0.90 0.47
CA TRP A 146 -16.31 -0.14 1.31
C TRP A 146 -16.41 0.22 2.80
N VAL A 147 -15.96 1.41 3.16
CA VAL A 147 -16.06 1.87 4.56
C VAL A 147 -17.53 2.04 4.99
N LYS A 148 -18.41 2.55 4.11
CA LYS A 148 -19.84 2.72 4.43
C LYS A 148 -20.55 1.39 4.69
N GLU A 149 -20.11 0.30 4.07
CA GLU A 149 -20.60 -1.06 4.29
C GLU A 149 -20.16 -1.66 5.64
N GLY A 150 -19.34 -0.94 6.40
CA GLY A 150 -18.88 -1.35 7.72
C GLY A 150 -17.49 -1.99 7.72
N HIS A 151 -16.77 -1.90 6.60
CA HIS A 151 -15.44 -2.47 6.43
C HIS A 151 -14.32 -1.50 6.83
N GLN A 152 -13.08 -2.00 6.82
CA GLN A 152 -11.90 -1.24 7.21
C GLN A 152 -11.08 -0.78 5.99
N LEU A 153 -10.66 0.48 6.01
CA LEU A 153 -9.78 1.07 5.00
C LEU A 153 -8.47 1.55 5.64
N LEU A 154 -7.34 1.11 5.11
CA LEU A 154 -6.02 1.71 5.36
C LEU A 154 -5.72 2.76 4.27
N ILE A 155 -5.29 3.95 4.70
CA ILE A 155 -4.90 5.03 3.80
C ILE A 155 -3.67 5.77 4.34
N PHE A 156 -2.68 6.01 3.47
CA PHE A 156 -1.54 6.90 3.71
C PHE A 156 -1.87 8.28 3.13
N PRO A 157 -2.29 9.28 3.95
CA PRO A 157 -2.96 10.47 3.42
C PRO A 157 -2.05 11.40 2.60
N ALA A 158 -0.72 11.31 2.77
CA ALA A 158 0.23 12.04 1.94
C ALA A 158 0.17 11.58 0.46
N GLY A 159 -0.09 10.28 0.24
CA GLY A 159 -0.07 9.63 -1.07
C GLY A 159 1.34 9.38 -1.64
N GLU A 160 2.37 9.73 -0.89
CA GLU A 160 3.79 9.65 -1.22
C GLU A 160 4.55 9.27 0.06
N VAL A 161 5.77 8.75 -0.10
CA VAL A 161 6.61 8.34 1.04
C VAL A 161 7.17 9.55 1.80
N SER A 162 7.49 9.37 3.08
CA SER A 162 8.21 10.38 3.84
C SER A 162 9.57 10.65 3.20
N SER A 163 10.00 11.91 3.24
CA SER A 163 11.29 12.35 2.68
C SER A 163 11.90 13.45 3.54
N LEU A 164 13.18 13.76 3.32
CA LEU A 164 13.87 14.79 4.08
C LEU A 164 13.28 16.18 3.78
N ASP A 165 12.66 16.78 4.79
CA ASP A 165 12.31 18.19 4.77
C ASP A 165 13.53 19.01 5.19
N LEU A 166 14.11 19.76 4.25
CA LEU A 166 15.31 20.57 4.50
C LEU A 166 15.08 21.71 5.50
N SER A 167 13.85 22.21 5.61
CA SER A 167 13.51 23.30 6.54
C SER A 167 13.44 22.80 7.97
N LEU A 168 12.92 21.60 8.17
CA LEU A 168 12.78 20.95 9.48
C LEU A 168 13.99 20.06 9.81
N ARG A 169 14.85 19.77 8.83
CA ARG A 169 15.99 18.84 8.91
C ARG A 169 15.61 17.47 9.47
N GLN A 170 14.43 17.00 9.08
CA GLN A 170 13.88 15.72 9.53
C GLN A 170 13.16 15.02 8.38
N VAL A 171 13.10 13.68 8.45
CA VAL A 171 12.26 12.89 7.54
C VAL A 171 10.81 13.01 8.01
N THR A 172 9.93 13.49 7.13
CA THR A 172 8.50 13.65 7.42
C THR A 172 7.67 13.36 6.18
N ASP A 173 6.42 13.01 6.38
CA ASP A 173 5.44 12.99 5.31
C ASP A 173 5.28 14.39 4.69
N PRO A 174 5.04 14.46 3.37
CA PRO A 174 4.44 15.63 2.75
C PRO A 174 3.10 15.98 3.38
N ARG A 175 2.58 17.18 3.06
CA ARG A 175 1.27 17.62 3.55
C ARG A 175 0.17 16.60 3.22
N TRP A 176 -0.50 16.11 4.26
CA TRP A 176 -1.61 15.18 4.12
C TRP A 176 -2.77 15.78 3.32
N ARG A 177 -3.32 14.97 2.41
CA ARG A 177 -4.44 15.35 1.55
C ARG A 177 -5.78 15.13 2.29
N ASN A 178 -6.80 15.90 1.92
CA ASN A 178 -8.12 15.86 2.57
C ASN A 178 -8.94 14.60 2.25
N THR A 179 -8.46 13.71 1.38
CA THR A 179 -9.20 12.51 0.94
C THR A 179 -9.62 11.62 2.12
N ALA A 180 -8.69 11.31 3.04
CA ALA A 180 -8.99 10.53 4.23
C ALA A 180 -10.09 11.19 5.08
N ALA A 181 -9.91 12.49 5.39
CA ALA A 181 -10.87 13.25 6.18
C ALA A 181 -12.27 13.30 5.53
N ARG A 182 -12.34 13.40 4.21
CA ARG A 182 -13.62 13.38 3.47
C ARG A 182 -14.31 12.02 3.60
N ILE A 183 -13.59 10.92 3.39
CA ILE A 183 -14.13 9.56 3.54
C ILE A 183 -14.64 9.36 4.98
N ILE A 184 -13.83 9.69 5.98
CA ILE A 184 -14.18 9.59 7.40
C ILE A 184 -15.48 10.35 7.71
N ARG A 185 -15.57 11.63 7.32
CA ARG A 185 -16.74 12.46 7.59
C ARG A 185 -18.02 11.93 6.92
N GLN A 186 -17.90 11.44 5.69
CA GLN A 186 -19.05 10.96 4.91
C GLN A 186 -19.55 9.59 5.38
N THR A 187 -18.68 8.78 5.98
CA THR A 187 -19.00 7.42 6.44
C THR A 187 -19.23 7.33 7.94
N ARG A 188 -18.89 8.39 8.69
CA ARG A 188 -18.87 8.41 10.17
C ARG A 188 -18.00 7.28 10.75
N ALA A 189 -16.95 6.91 10.02
CA ALA A 189 -16.04 5.85 10.42
C ALA A 189 -15.26 6.20 11.69
N LYS A 190 -14.97 5.18 12.50
CA LYS A 190 -13.97 5.30 13.57
C LYS A 190 -12.59 5.47 12.95
N VAL A 191 -11.81 6.41 13.46
CA VAL A 191 -10.46 6.69 12.97
C VAL A 191 -9.44 6.11 13.94
N THR A 192 -8.49 5.34 13.42
CA THR A 192 -7.32 4.91 14.20
C THR A 192 -6.07 5.50 13.56
N PRO A 193 -5.43 6.50 14.19
CA PRO A 193 -4.14 6.97 13.73
C PRO A 193 -3.06 5.95 14.11
N VAL A 194 -2.15 5.69 13.19
CA VAL A 194 -0.98 4.83 13.39
C VAL A 194 0.26 5.64 13.04
N PHE A 195 1.26 5.60 13.91
CA PHE A 195 2.57 6.16 13.62
C PHE A 195 3.56 5.02 13.42
N ILE A 196 4.28 5.06 12.31
CA ILE A 196 5.35 4.13 11.96
C ILE A 196 6.66 4.87 12.19
N GLU A 197 7.43 4.38 13.15
CA GLU A 197 8.74 4.91 13.47
C GLU A 197 9.81 4.36 12.51
N GLY A 198 10.67 5.25 12.03
CA GLY A 198 11.85 4.92 11.24
C GLY A 198 11.95 5.70 9.93
N GLN A 199 13.02 5.44 9.19
CA GLN A 199 13.34 6.10 7.93
C GLN A 199 14.21 5.21 7.05
N ASN A 200 14.13 5.38 5.73
CA ASN A 200 15.15 4.84 4.83
C ASN A 200 16.48 5.58 5.10
N GLY A 201 17.57 4.81 5.24
CA GLY A 201 18.92 5.32 5.52
C GLY A 201 19.55 6.09 4.38
#